data_AF-A0A0F6ATB0-F1
#
_entry.id   AF-A0A0F6ATB0-F1
#
_cell.length_a   1.000
_cell.length_b   1.000
_cell.length_c   1.000
_cell.angle_alpha   90.00
_cell.angle_beta   90.00
_cell.angle_gamma   90.00
#
_symmetry.space_group_name_H-M   'P 1'
#
loop_
_entity.id
_entity.type
_entity.pdbx_description
1 polymer ?
#
loop_
_entity_poly.entity_id
_entity_poly.type
_entity_poly.pdbx_seq_one_letter_code
_entity_poly.pdbx_strand_id
1 'polypeptide(L)'
;MTGPRLSRRRFLTFTGMAGSAVLLSGCDAFDYLGSDDNAVRQVLEKANDLSYTVQHKLEGPGALAREYGESEIRQGQKPNGETNPSTEEYDRLRENAFADYRLEVHGLVEKPLSFSLNELHNMPARTQITRHDCVEGWSTIAKWTGVPLGHILALAKPKAGAHYVVFHCFDEVDTPQGPDLFYGSIDLIDAQHPQTILAYGLNGSALPVANGAPLRVRVERQLGYKMSKYVKSIELVSSFAAIQGGRGGYWEDQGYDWYGGI
;
A
#
# COMPACT_ATOMS: atom_id res chain seq x y z
N MET A 1 51.68 -28.57 -2.68
CA MET A 1 51.00 -27.32 -3.05
C MET A 1 49.73 -27.22 -2.20
N THR A 2 49.75 -26.41 -1.15
CA THR A 2 48.64 -26.24 -0.19
C THR A 2 47.92 -24.93 -0.50
N GLY A 3 46.65 -25.00 -0.91
CA GLY A 3 45.81 -23.83 -1.17
C GLY A 3 45.49 -23.03 0.11
N PRO A 4 45.19 -21.73 0.01
CA PRO A 4 44.97 -20.88 1.18
C PRO A 4 43.66 -21.25 1.89
N ARG A 5 43.75 -21.62 3.17
CA ARG A 5 42.60 -21.83 4.04
C ARG A 5 42.10 -20.48 4.55
N LEU A 6 40.93 -20.04 4.07
CA LEU A 6 40.21 -18.89 4.64
C LEU A 6 39.74 -19.23 6.05
N SER A 7 40.24 -18.51 7.06
CA SER A 7 39.82 -18.70 8.45
C SER A 7 38.52 -17.92 8.73
N ARG A 8 37.61 -18.51 9.51
CA ARG A 8 36.34 -17.89 9.95
C ARG A 8 36.51 -16.47 10.50
N ARG A 9 37.66 -16.18 11.11
CA ARG A 9 38.00 -14.84 11.62
C ARG A 9 38.15 -13.82 10.49
N ARG A 10 38.84 -14.16 9.38
CA ARG A 10 38.98 -13.26 8.22
C ARG A 10 37.68 -13.05 7.47
N PHE A 11 36.79 -14.04 7.44
CA PHE A 11 35.45 -13.87 6.86
C PHE A 11 34.62 -12.84 7.65
N LEU A 12 34.61 -12.95 8.99
CA LEU A 12 33.86 -12.03 9.85
C LEU A 12 34.45 -10.60 9.85
N THR A 13 35.77 -10.45 9.75
CA THR A 13 36.40 -9.13 9.62
C THR A 13 36.11 -8.47 8.27
N PHE A 14 35.97 -9.25 7.19
CA PHE A 14 35.65 -8.72 5.86
C PHE A 14 34.19 -8.25 5.76
N THR A 15 33.25 -8.97 6.37
CA THR A 15 31.85 -8.51 6.49
C THR A 15 31.68 -7.31 7.41
N GLY A 16 32.56 -7.12 8.40
CA GLY A 16 32.50 -5.99 9.32
C GLY A 16 32.90 -4.64 8.71
N MET A 17 33.75 -4.62 7.68
CA MET A 17 34.20 -3.37 7.04
C MET A 17 33.32 -2.92 5.87
N ALA A 18 32.53 -3.82 5.27
CA ALA A 18 31.55 -3.44 4.24
C ALA A 18 30.29 -2.79 4.83
N GLY A 19 29.99 -3.02 6.11
CA GLY A 19 28.75 -2.56 6.76
C GLY A 19 28.84 -1.23 7.51
N SER A 20 29.98 -0.53 7.52
CA SER A 20 30.20 0.62 8.42
C SER A 20 30.69 1.90 7.75
N ALA A 21 30.61 2.01 6.41
CA ALA A 21 31.06 3.20 5.69
C ALA A 21 29.92 4.16 5.27
N VAL A 22 28.69 4.00 5.78
CA VAL A 22 27.57 4.91 5.48
C VAL A 22 27.03 5.51 6.79
N LEU A 23 27.86 6.25 7.51
CA LEU A 23 27.37 7.18 8.52
C LEU A 23 28.31 8.40 8.55
N LEU A 24 27.70 9.59 8.41
CA LEU A 24 28.22 10.95 8.66
C LEU A 24 28.60 11.79 7.43
N SER A 25 27.59 12.19 6.64
CA SER A 25 27.52 13.53 6.04
C SER A 25 26.06 13.93 5.86
N GLY A 26 25.71 15.14 6.29
CA GLY A 26 24.34 15.60 6.61
C GLY A 26 23.42 15.91 5.44
N CYS A 27 22.25 16.44 5.82
CA CYS A 27 21.00 16.58 5.05
C CYS A 27 21.01 17.41 3.76
N ASP A 28 22.16 17.83 3.23
CA ASP A 28 22.26 18.45 1.89
C ASP A 28 22.78 17.47 0.83
N ALA A 29 23.19 16.26 1.23
CA ALA A 29 23.71 15.22 0.34
C ALA A 29 22.61 14.25 -0.14
N PHE A 30 21.35 14.68 -0.23
CA PHE A 30 20.25 13.83 -0.72
C PHE A 30 19.44 14.45 -1.86
N ASP A 31 19.76 15.67 -2.28
CA ASP A 31 19.17 16.30 -3.49
C ASP A 31 19.48 15.50 -4.78
N TYR A 32 20.56 14.71 -4.79
CA TYR A 32 20.91 13.86 -5.94
C TYR A 32 20.16 12.51 -5.98
N LEU A 33 19.37 12.15 -4.96
CA LEU A 33 18.55 10.93 -5.00
C LEU A 33 17.31 11.07 -5.91
N GLY A 34 17.01 12.29 -6.37
CA GLY A 34 15.95 12.60 -7.32
C GLY A 34 16.27 12.31 -8.79
N SER A 35 17.53 12.03 -9.16
CA SER A 35 17.89 11.71 -10.55
C SER A 35 17.85 10.20 -10.82
N ASP A 36 17.12 9.78 -11.86
CA ASP A 36 16.77 8.39 -12.17
C ASP A 36 17.96 7.44 -12.47
N ASP A 37 19.17 7.95 -12.68
CA ASP A 37 20.30 7.16 -13.22
C ASP A 37 21.42 6.81 -12.19
N ASN A 38 21.09 6.79 -10.90
CA ASN A 38 22.10 6.65 -9.84
C ASN A 38 22.27 5.22 -9.28
N ALA A 39 23.52 4.73 -9.26
CA ALA A 39 23.91 3.41 -8.76
C ALA A 39 23.53 3.16 -7.28
N VAL A 40 23.49 4.22 -6.46
CA VAL A 40 23.03 4.12 -5.06
C VAL A 40 21.55 3.77 -4.99
N ARG A 41 20.72 4.32 -5.88
CA ARG A 41 19.30 4.02 -5.95
C ARG A 41 19.04 2.61 -6.45
N GLN A 42 19.81 2.12 -7.42
CA GLN A 42 19.75 0.71 -7.84
C GLN A 42 20.11 -0.27 -6.70
N VAL A 43 21.00 0.12 -5.79
CA VAL A 43 21.32 -0.67 -4.59
C VAL A 43 20.15 -0.66 -3.60
N LEU A 44 19.48 0.48 -3.42
CA LEU A 44 18.27 0.59 -2.58
C LEU A 44 17.09 -0.20 -3.16
N GLU A 45 16.86 -0.13 -4.48
CA GLU A 45 15.84 -0.93 -5.17
C GLU A 45 16.09 -2.44 -5.01
N LYS A 46 17.35 -2.88 -5.16
CA LYS A 46 17.74 -4.28 -4.88
C LYS A 46 17.57 -4.66 -3.41
N ALA A 47 17.73 -3.71 -2.49
CA ALA A 47 17.46 -3.95 -1.08
C ALA A 47 15.95 -4.10 -0.84
N ASN A 48 15.11 -3.33 -1.52
CA ASN A 48 13.65 -3.47 -1.51
C ASN A 48 13.22 -4.84 -2.05
N ASP A 49 13.80 -5.31 -3.17
CA ASP A 49 13.54 -6.66 -3.72
C ASP A 49 13.94 -7.78 -2.75
N LEU A 50 15.04 -7.58 -2.02
CA LEU A 50 15.50 -8.53 -1.00
C LEU A 50 14.55 -8.55 0.20
N SER A 51 14.16 -7.38 0.72
CA SER A 51 13.18 -7.25 1.81
C SER A 51 11.86 -7.91 1.43
N TYR A 52 11.35 -7.60 0.23
CA TYR A 52 10.17 -8.22 -0.36
C TYR A 52 10.24 -9.75 -0.38
N THR A 53 11.34 -10.29 -0.93
CA THR A 53 11.53 -11.74 -1.07
C THR A 53 11.68 -12.43 0.29
N VAL A 54 12.38 -11.79 1.24
CA VAL A 54 12.62 -12.33 2.57
C VAL A 54 11.34 -12.32 3.40
N GLN A 55 10.58 -11.23 3.42
CA GLN A 55 9.31 -11.15 4.14
C GLN A 55 8.30 -12.18 3.62
N HIS A 56 8.12 -12.29 2.30
CA HIS A 56 7.25 -13.31 1.71
C HIS A 56 7.67 -14.75 2.03
N LYS A 57 8.98 -15.02 2.11
CA LYS A 57 9.49 -16.36 2.48
C LYS A 57 9.36 -16.66 3.97
N LEU A 58 9.52 -15.66 4.84
CA LEU A 58 9.48 -15.84 6.29
C LEU A 58 8.06 -15.93 6.83
N GLU A 59 7.16 -15.06 6.36
CA GLU A 59 5.77 -15.04 6.82
C GLU A 59 4.94 -16.13 6.12
N GLY A 60 5.30 -16.49 4.90
CA GLY A 60 4.48 -17.34 4.06
C GLY A 60 3.22 -16.61 3.57
N PRO A 61 2.63 -17.04 2.43
CA PRO A 61 1.54 -16.32 1.78
C PRO A 61 0.22 -16.31 2.57
N GLY A 62 0.10 -17.12 3.64
CA GLY A 62 -1.12 -17.25 4.44
C GLY A 62 -1.01 -16.76 5.88
N ALA A 63 0.13 -16.23 6.32
CA ALA A 63 0.24 -15.71 7.69
C ALA A 63 -0.62 -14.46 7.86
N LEU A 64 -1.57 -14.55 8.79
CA LEU A 64 -2.44 -13.45 9.15
C LEU A 64 -1.69 -12.45 10.03
N ALA A 65 -1.89 -11.16 9.78
CA ALA A 65 -1.58 -10.11 10.72
C ALA A 65 -2.35 -10.35 12.03
N ARG A 66 -1.72 -9.96 13.15
CA ARG A 66 -2.31 -10.11 14.47
C ARG A 66 -3.65 -9.37 14.55
N GLU A 67 -4.69 -10.10 14.96
CA GLU A 67 -5.97 -9.51 15.34
C GLU A 67 -6.02 -9.26 16.85
N TYR A 68 -6.80 -8.24 17.23
CA TYR A 68 -6.92 -7.73 18.59
C TYR A 68 -8.36 -7.87 19.08
N GLY A 69 -8.57 -7.78 20.39
CA GLY A 69 -9.92 -7.70 20.97
C GLY A 69 -10.50 -6.29 20.92
N GLU A 70 -11.84 -6.16 20.96
CA GLU A 70 -12.50 -4.84 21.05
C GLU A 70 -12.03 -4.03 22.27
N SER A 71 -11.70 -4.70 23.38
CA SER A 71 -11.14 -4.07 24.58
C SER A 71 -9.78 -3.39 24.36
N GLU A 72 -9.08 -3.69 23.27
CA GLU A 72 -7.77 -3.12 22.92
C GLU A 72 -7.91 -1.86 22.03
N ILE A 73 -9.13 -1.50 21.62
CA ILE A 73 -9.41 -0.23 20.95
C ILE A 73 -9.36 0.89 22.01
N ARG A 74 -8.17 1.47 22.22
CA ARG A 74 -7.93 2.51 23.24
C ARG A 74 -8.17 3.93 22.74
N GLN A 75 -7.99 4.16 21.46
CA GLN A 75 -8.10 5.46 20.80
C GLN A 75 -8.79 5.28 19.44
N GLY A 76 -9.50 6.31 18.98
CA GLY A 76 -10.09 6.31 17.65
C GLY A 76 -9.01 6.19 16.57
N GLN A 77 -9.40 5.74 15.38
CA GLN A 77 -8.50 5.71 14.24
C GLN A 77 -8.14 7.14 13.83
N LYS A 78 -6.87 7.51 14.04
CA LYS A 78 -6.35 8.80 13.62
C LYS A 78 -6.36 8.89 12.08
N PRO A 79 -6.92 9.95 11.49
CA PRO A 79 -6.76 10.18 10.06
C PRO A 79 -5.32 10.64 9.77
N ASN A 80 -4.76 10.19 8.65
CA ASN A 80 -3.42 10.52 8.17
C ASN A 80 -3.49 11.07 6.74
N GLY A 81 -2.64 12.02 6.36
CA GLY A 81 -2.70 12.67 5.04
C GLY A 81 -4.02 13.43 4.81
N GLU A 82 -4.51 13.44 3.56
CA GLU A 82 -5.74 14.17 3.16
C GLU A 82 -6.97 13.71 3.94
N THR A 83 -7.72 14.62 4.56
CA THR A 83 -8.89 14.28 5.40
C THR A 83 -10.23 14.67 4.79
N ASN A 84 -10.23 15.42 3.70
CA ASN A 84 -11.44 15.78 2.97
C ASN A 84 -11.09 16.16 1.53
N PRO A 85 -11.17 15.22 0.57
CA PRO A 85 -10.97 15.55 -0.84
C PRO A 85 -11.94 16.66 -1.25
N SER A 86 -11.41 17.68 -1.92
CA SER A 86 -12.16 18.85 -2.37
C SER A 86 -12.34 18.90 -3.88
N THR A 87 -12.22 17.75 -4.55
CA THR A 87 -12.51 17.66 -5.99
C THR A 87 -14.01 17.78 -6.22
N GLU A 88 -14.40 18.48 -7.28
CA GLU A 88 -15.82 18.67 -7.62
C GLU A 88 -16.55 17.32 -7.79
N GLU A 89 -15.85 16.32 -8.32
CA GLU A 89 -16.38 14.96 -8.46
C GLU A 89 -16.69 14.31 -7.12
N TYR A 90 -15.75 14.35 -6.16
CA TYR A 90 -15.94 13.76 -4.84
C TYR A 90 -16.98 14.50 -4.01
N ASP A 91 -17.01 15.84 -4.10
CA ASP A 91 -18.02 16.66 -3.42
C ASP A 91 -19.43 16.29 -3.87
N ARG A 92 -19.67 16.16 -5.19
CA ARG A 92 -20.98 15.70 -5.72
C ARG A 92 -21.36 14.32 -5.19
N LEU A 93 -20.41 13.38 -5.15
CA LEU A 93 -20.66 12.05 -4.60
C LEU A 93 -21.02 12.11 -3.11
N ARG A 94 -20.27 12.90 -2.32
CA ARG A 94 -20.50 13.08 -0.89
C ARG A 94 -21.86 13.70 -0.60
N GLU A 95 -22.25 14.73 -1.36
CA GLU A 95 -23.55 15.40 -1.22
C GLU A 95 -24.73 14.47 -1.48
N ASN A 96 -24.58 13.52 -2.40
CA ASN A 96 -25.59 12.47 -2.65
C ASN A 96 -25.34 11.19 -1.83
N ALA A 97 -24.67 11.29 -0.67
CA ALA A 97 -24.38 10.18 0.23
C ALA A 97 -23.76 8.94 -0.48
N PHE A 98 -22.93 9.20 -1.50
CA PHE A 98 -22.27 8.21 -2.34
C PHE A 98 -23.20 7.25 -3.10
N ALA A 99 -24.47 7.61 -3.31
CA ALA A 99 -25.42 6.76 -4.06
C ALA A 99 -24.97 6.49 -5.50
N ASP A 100 -24.32 7.48 -6.12
CA ASP A 100 -23.80 7.40 -7.48
C ASP A 100 -22.35 6.87 -7.56
N TYR A 101 -21.73 6.56 -6.42
CA TYR A 101 -20.37 6.00 -6.40
C TYR A 101 -20.32 4.67 -7.15
N ARG A 102 -19.28 4.50 -7.96
CA ARG A 102 -18.95 3.24 -8.62
C ARG A 102 -17.47 2.94 -8.44
N LEU A 103 -17.18 1.73 -7.95
CA LEU A 103 -15.84 1.18 -7.96
C LEU A 103 -15.61 0.47 -9.31
N GLU A 104 -14.78 1.08 -10.15
CA GLU A 104 -14.35 0.48 -11.41
C GLU A 104 -13.15 -0.46 -11.18
N VAL A 105 -13.17 -1.64 -11.79
CA VAL A 105 -12.06 -2.61 -11.79
C VAL A 105 -11.68 -2.92 -13.22
N HIS A 106 -10.48 -2.53 -13.62
CA HIS A 106 -10.03 -2.58 -15.02
C HIS A 106 -8.54 -2.96 -15.17
N GLY A 107 -8.01 -2.79 -16.38
CA GLY A 107 -6.63 -3.15 -16.74
C GLY A 107 -6.52 -4.62 -17.18
N LEU A 108 -5.56 -5.34 -16.61
CA LEU A 108 -5.25 -6.74 -16.91
C LEU A 108 -6.25 -7.73 -16.27
N VAL A 109 -7.52 -7.57 -16.62
CA VAL A 109 -8.63 -8.44 -16.21
C VAL A 109 -9.34 -9.03 -17.42
N GLU A 110 -9.91 -10.24 -17.28
CA GLU A 110 -10.79 -10.81 -18.31
C GLU A 110 -12.17 -10.15 -18.28
N LYS A 111 -12.62 -9.75 -17.09
CA LYS A 111 -13.94 -9.14 -16.87
C LYS A 111 -13.75 -7.81 -16.15
N PRO A 112 -13.78 -6.68 -16.87
CA PRO A 112 -13.94 -5.37 -16.25
C PRO A 112 -15.25 -5.33 -15.46
N LEU A 113 -15.25 -4.70 -14.30
CA LEU A 113 -16.38 -4.64 -13.38
C LEU A 113 -16.62 -3.21 -12.90
N SER A 114 -17.86 -2.92 -12.56
CA SER A 114 -18.30 -1.67 -11.94
C SER A 114 -19.27 -2.02 -10.82
N PHE A 115 -18.98 -1.60 -9.59
CA PHE A 115 -19.83 -1.89 -8.43
C PHE A 115 -20.30 -0.61 -7.74
N SER A 116 -21.60 -0.51 -7.50
CA SER A 116 -22.14 0.49 -6.57
C SER A 116 -21.69 0.22 -5.13
N LEU A 117 -21.68 1.26 -4.30
CA LEU A 117 -21.40 1.10 -2.86
C LEU A 117 -22.36 0.10 -2.20
N ASN A 118 -23.63 0.11 -2.61
CA ASN A 118 -24.62 -0.84 -2.10
C ASN A 118 -24.32 -2.28 -2.51
N GLU A 119 -23.84 -2.53 -3.73
CA GLU A 119 -23.41 -3.87 -4.14
C GLU A 119 -22.22 -4.35 -3.30
N LEU A 120 -21.23 -3.48 -3.04
CA LEU A 120 -20.11 -3.80 -2.16
C LEU A 120 -20.56 -4.16 -0.74
N HIS A 121 -21.55 -3.44 -0.19
CA HIS A 121 -22.14 -3.76 1.12
C HIS A 121 -22.86 -5.11 1.15
N ASN A 122 -23.37 -5.59 0.01
CA ASN A 122 -24.10 -6.86 -0.10
C ASN A 122 -23.20 -8.05 -0.46
N MET A 123 -21.89 -7.83 -0.65
CA MET A 123 -20.91 -8.90 -0.85
C MET A 123 -20.52 -9.56 0.49
N PRO A 124 -19.88 -10.76 0.46
CA PRO A 124 -19.28 -11.33 1.64
C PRO A 124 -18.31 -10.34 2.31
N ALA A 125 -18.62 -9.95 3.54
CA ALA A 125 -17.82 -9.02 4.31
C ALA A 125 -16.88 -9.73 5.28
N ARG A 126 -15.73 -9.11 5.53
CA ARG A 126 -14.83 -9.44 6.64
C ARG A 126 -14.83 -8.28 7.62
N THR A 127 -14.93 -8.60 8.90
CA THR A 127 -14.64 -7.69 10.00
C THR A 127 -13.37 -8.14 10.68
N GLN A 128 -12.44 -7.21 10.90
CA GLN A 128 -11.16 -7.48 11.57
C GLN A 128 -10.79 -6.33 12.48
N ILE A 129 -10.16 -6.64 13.61
CA ILE A 129 -9.62 -5.64 14.54
C ILE A 129 -8.11 -5.71 14.45
N THR A 130 -7.51 -4.71 13.83
CA THR A 130 -6.10 -4.73 13.45
C THR A 130 -5.42 -3.44 13.84
N ARG A 131 -4.09 -3.50 13.91
CA ARG A 131 -3.25 -2.34 14.19
C ARG A 131 -2.84 -1.69 12.89
N HIS A 132 -3.05 -0.38 12.79
CA HIS A 132 -2.47 0.46 11.76
C HIS A 132 -1.16 1.03 12.28
N ASP A 133 -0.06 0.75 11.59
CA ASP A 133 1.27 1.26 11.91
C ASP A 133 1.64 2.35 10.89
N CYS A 134 1.80 3.59 11.36
CA CYS A 134 2.20 4.71 10.53
C CYS A 134 3.72 4.89 10.54
N VAL A 135 4.28 5.25 9.38
CA VAL A 135 5.69 5.61 9.22
C VAL A 135 6.12 6.79 10.10
N GLU A 136 5.17 7.64 10.52
CA GLU A 136 5.38 8.77 11.42
C GLU A 136 5.59 8.36 12.89
N GLY A 137 5.68 7.05 13.19
CA GLY A 137 6.04 6.54 14.52
C GLY A 137 4.86 6.38 15.49
N TRP A 138 3.63 6.33 14.99
CA TRP A 138 2.44 6.09 15.79
C TRP A 138 1.62 4.90 15.27
N SER A 139 0.82 4.30 16.15
CA SER A 139 -0.08 3.22 15.79
C SER A 139 -1.43 3.31 16.48
N THR A 140 -2.46 2.77 15.82
CA THR A 140 -3.85 2.74 16.31
C THR A 140 -4.45 1.37 16.06
N ILE A 141 -5.28 0.89 16.99
CA ILE A 141 -6.05 -0.34 16.80
C ILE A 141 -7.49 0.07 16.49
N ALA A 142 -8.04 -0.48 15.42
CA ALA A 142 -9.40 -0.18 14.98
C ALA A 142 -10.08 -1.42 14.40
N LYS A 143 -11.42 -1.44 14.50
CA LYS A 143 -12.27 -2.46 13.88
C LYS A 143 -12.67 -2.00 12.48
N TRP A 144 -12.27 -2.74 11.46
CA TRP A 144 -12.56 -2.46 10.07
C TRP A 144 -13.54 -3.49 9.52
N THR A 145 -14.48 -3.04 8.69
CA THR A 145 -15.41 -3.91 7.96
C THR A 145 -15.40 -3.56 6.49
N GLY A 146 -15.31 -4.58 5.64
CA GLY A 146 -15.22 -4.40 4.19
C GLY A 146 -15.33 -5.71 3.41
N VAL A 147 -15.37 -5.61 2.09
CA VAL A 147 -15.29 -6.78 1.21
C VAL A 147 -13.81 -7.19 1.05
N PRO A 148 -13.46 -8.49 1.16
CA PRO A 148 -12.12 -8.95 0.83
C PRO A 148 -11.75 -8.62 -0.62
N LEU A 149 -10.59 -7.99 -0.84
CA LEU A 149 -10.15 -7.62 -2.18
C LEU A 149 -9.98 -8.86 -3.08
N GLY A 150 -9.51 -9.98 -2.52
CA GLY A 150 -9.46 -11.26 -3.21
C GLY A 150 -10.80 -11.73 -3.77
N HIS A 151 -11.93 -11.37 -3.15
CA HIS A 151 -13.27 -11.67 -3.67
C HIS A 151 -13.57 -10.87 -4.96
N ILE A 152 -13.26 -9.57 -4.95
CA ILE A 152 -13.39 -8.70 -6.13
C ILE A 152 -12.49 -9.20 -7.26
N LEU A 153 -11.25 -9.54 -6.96
CA LEU A 153 -10.30 -10.08 -7.93
C LEU A 153 -10.80 -11.40 -8.53
N ALA A 154 -11.35 -12.31 -7.72
CA ALA A 154 -11.91 -13.57 -8.23
C ALA A 154 -13.06 -13.34 -9.24
N LEU A 155 -13.88 -12.30 -9.04
CA LEU A 155 -14.93 -11.91 -9.99
C LEU A 155 -14.33 -11.32 -11.27
N ALA A 156 -13.31 -10.46 -11.14
CA ALA A 156 -12.66 -9.76 -12.25
C ALA A 156 -11.84 -10.68 -13.16
N LYS A 157 -11.33 -11.79 -12.60
CA LYS A 157 -10.45 -12.77 -13.25
C LYS A 157 -9.18 -12.11 -13.83
N PRO A 158 -8.13 -11.92 -13.02
CA PRO A 158 -6.87 -11.33 -13.47
C PRO A 158 -6.27 -12.15 -14.62
N LYS A 159 -5.80 -11.46 -15.67
CA LYS A 159 -5.09 -12.09 -16.79
C LYS A 159 -3.71 -12.60 -16.36
N ALA A 160 -3.20 -13.60 -17.07
CA ALA A 160 -1.80 -13.98 -16.97
C ALA A 160 -0.92 -12.76 -17.28
N GLY A 161 -0.09 -12.35 -16.32
CA GLY A 161 0.76 -11.16 -16.41
C GLY A 161 0.30 -9.97 -15.55
N ALA A 162 -0.86 -10.04 -14.89
CA ALA A 162 -1.19 -9.11 -13.81
C ALA A 162 -0.27 -9.39 -12.60
N HIS A 163 0.44 -8.36 -12.14
CA HIS A 163 1.40 -8.47 -11.03
C HIS A 163 1.04 -7.54 -9.88
N TYR A 164 0.41 -6.41 -10.19
CA TYR A 164 0.12 -5.36 -9.23
C TYR A 164 -1.33 -4.90 -9.33
N VAL A 165 -1.84 -4.41 -8.22
CA VAL A 165 -3.12 -3.73 -8.09
C VAL A 165 -2.85 -2.28 -7.74
N VAL A 166 -3.26 -1.38 -8.63
CA VAL A 166 -3.13 0.08 -8.46
C VAL A 166 -4.48 0.64 -8.06
N PHE A 167 -4.48 1.46 -7.02
CA PHE A 167 -5.64 2.17 -6.50
C PHE A 167 -5.54 3.64 -6.90
N HIS A 168 -6.43 4.08 -7.77
CA HIS A 168 -6.61 5.49 -8.11
C HIS A 168 -7.61 6.09 -7.12
N CYS A 169 -7.34 7.29 -6.62
CA CYS A 169 -8.10 7.89 -5.54
C CYS A 169 -8.69 9.25 -5.93
N PHE A 170 -9.65 9.74 -5.14
CA PHE A 170 -10.30 11.03 -5.38
C PHE A 170 -9.58 12.24 -4.78
N ASP A 171 -8.63 12.01 -3.86
CA ASP A 171 -7.81 13.07 -3.29
C ASP A 171 -6.74 13.54 -4.27
N GLU A 172 -6.45 14.83 -4.20
CA GLU A 172 -5.39 15.48 -4.96
C GLU A 172 -4.14 15.59 -4.11
N VAL A 173 -2.99 15.55 -4.78
CA VAL A 173 -1.66 15.72 -4.20
C VAL A 173 -0.85 16.68 -5.05
N ASP A 174 0.01 17.44 -4.38
CA ASP A 174 0.93 18.32 -5.08
C ASP A 174 2.09 17.50 -5.67
N THR A 175 2.35 17.72 -6.95
CA THR A 175 3.52 17.19 -7.66
C THR A 175 4.33 18.36 -8.26
N PRO A 176 5.61 18.14 -8.65
CA PRO A 176 6.39 19.16 -9.34
C PRO A 176 5.76 19.64 -10.67
N GLN A 177 4.86 18.87 -11.26
CA GLN A 177 4.16 19.19 -12.51
C GLN A 177 2.81 19.89 -12.28
N GLY A 178 2.38 20.06 -11.03
CA GLY A 178 1.09 20.57 -10.61
C GLY A 178 0.29 19.57 -9.78
N PRO A 179 -0.93 19.91 -9.35
CA PRO A 179 -1.81 18.97 -8.67
C PRO A 179 -2.11 17.76 -9.55
N ASP A 180 -2.05 16.57 -8.97
CA ASP A 180 -2.45 15.30 -9.59
C ASP A 180 -3.28 14.48 -8.60
N LEU A 181 -3.89 13.37 -9.04
CA LEU A 181 -4.64 12.48 -8.15
C LEU A 181 -3.71 11.53 -7.41
N PHE A 182 -4.00 11.30 -6.13
CA PHE A 182 -3.29 10.30 -5.33
C PHE A 182 -3.50 8.90 -5.92
N TYR A 183 -2.42 8.13 -5.95
CA TYR A 183 -2.47 6.71 -6.26
C TYR A 183 -1.52 5.93 -5.35
N GLY A 184 -1.86 4.67 -5.12
CA GLY A 184 -1.00 3.72 -4.44
C GLY A 184 -1.12 2.35 -5.08
N SER A 185 -0.25 1.41 -4.74
CA SER A 185 -0.34 0.05 -5.24
C SER A 185 0.12 -1.00 -4.24
N ILE A 186 -0.29 -2.24 -4.47
CA ILE A 186 0.24 -3.44 -3.81
C ILE A 186 0.45 -4.53 -4.86
N ASP A 187 1.20 -5.58 -4.52
CA ASP A 187 1.25 -6.75 -5.39
C ASP A 187 -0.06 -7.56 -5.34
N LEU A 188 -0.19 -8.48 -6.31
CA LEU A 188 -1.33 -9.37 -6.38
C LEU A 188 -1.37 -10.39 -5.23
N ILE A 189 -0.26 -10.67 -4.54
CA ILE A 189 -0.18 -11.63 -3.43
C ILE A 189 -0.88 -11.04 -2.20
N ASP A 190 -0.47 -9.85 -1.77
CA ASP A 190 -1.10 -9.07 -0.72
C ASP A 190 -2.51 -8.65 -1.09
N ALA A 191 -2.79 -8.37 -2.37
CA ALA A 191 -4.17 -8.10 -2.80
C ALA A 191 -5.10 -9.30 -2.63
N GLN A 192 -4.57 -10.52 -2.76
CA GLN A 192 -5.30 -11.77 -2.53
C GLN A 192 -5.30 -12.20 -1.06
N HIS A 193 -4.55 -11.52 -0.19
CA HIS A 193 -4.43 -11.89 1.20
C HIS A 193 -5.79 -11.82 1.93
N PRO A 194 -6.16 -12.80 2.80
CA PRO A 194 -7.48 -12.86 3.43
C PRO A 194 -7.86 -11.66 4.31
N GLN A 195 -6.88 -10.87 4.77
CA GLN A 195 -7.08 -9.65 5.57
C GLN A 195 -6.93 -8.36 4.75
N THR A 196 -6.71 -8.46 3.43
CA THR A 196 -6.74 -7.29 2.56
C THR A 196 -8.19 -7.03 2.15
N ILE A 197 -8.74 -5.91 2.63
CA ILE A 197 -10.15 -5.56 2.47
C ILE A 197 -10.31 -4.17 1.86
N LEU A 198 -11.37 -3.99 1.09
CA LEU A 198 -11.92 -2.69 0.73
C LEU A 198 -12.93 -2.31 1.82
N ALA A 199 -12.47 -1.52 2.78
CA ALA A 199 -13.23 -1.14 3.96
C ALA A 199 -14.18 0.02 3.68
N TYR A 200 -15.44 -0.16 4.10
CA TYR A 200 -16.51 0.83 4.08
C TYR A 200 -17.10 1.07 5.49
N GLY A 201 -16.59 0.35 6.51
CA GLY A 201 -16.98 0.51 7.91
C GLY A 201 -15.78 0.63 8.85
N LEU A 202 -15.95 1.46 9.88
CA LEU A 202 -14.96 1.71 10.93
C LEU A 202 -15.63 1.73 12.31
N ASN A 203 -15.13 0.93 13.23
CA ASN A 203 -15.57 0.84 14.63
C ASN A 203 -17.09 0.63 14.80
N GLY A 204 -17.70 -0.12 13.87
CA GLY A 204 -19.14 -0.43 13.90
C GLY A 204 -20.04 0.63 13.24
N SER A 205 -19.46 1.69 12.70
CA SER A 205 -20.16 2.76 11.98
C SER A 205 -19.73 2.82 10.51
N ALA A 206 -20.45 3.58 9.70
CA ALA A 206 -20.02 3.94 8.35
C ALA A 206 -18.63 4.61 8.40
N LEU A 207 -17.80 4.36 7.38
CA LEU A 207 -16.47 4.94 7.27
C LEU A 207 -16.56 6.48 7.25
N PRO A 208 -15.91 7.20 8.19
CA PRO A 208 -15.86 8.66 8.14
C PRO A 208 -15.03 9.17 6.95
N VAL A 209 -15.39 10.34 6.43
CA VAL A 209 -14.66 10.99 5.32
C VAL A 209 -13.17 11.13 5.67
N ALA A 210 -12.82 11.65 6.85
CA ALA A 210 -11.42 11.77 7.28
C ALA A 210 -10.61 10.47 7.23
N ASN A 211 -11.27 9.32 7.33
CA ASN A 211 -10.65 8.01 7.31
C ASN A 211 -10.74 7.31 5.94
N GLY A 212 -11.30 7.95 4.91
CA GLY A 212 -11.28 7.49 3.52
C GLY A 212 -12.61 7.03 2.94
N ALA A 213 -13.74 7.59 3.39
CA ALA A 213 -15.05 7.29 2.80
C ALA A 213 -15.07 7.53 1.27
N PRO A 214 -15.94 6.87 0.49
CA PRO A 214 -16.83 5.78 0.90
C PRO A 214 -16.08 4.44 1.05
N LEU A 215 -14.87 4.34 0.51
CA LEU A 215 -14.12 3.10 0.41
C LEU A 215 -12.62 3.36 0.56
N ARG A 216 -11.96 2.59 1.41
CA ARG A 216 -10.50 2.60 1.55
C ARG A 216 -9.91 1.20 1.45
N VAL A 217 -8.63 1.11 1.13
CA VAL A 217 -7.89 -0.14 1.22
C VAL A 217 -7.37 -0.33 2.66
N ARG A 218 -7.37 -1.58 3.10
CA ARG A 218 -6.68 -2.07 4.29
C ARG A 218 -5.77 -3.22 3.88
N VAL A 219 -4.48 -3.12 4.20
CA VAL A 219 -3.45 -4.13 3.88
C VAL A 219 -2.64 -4.37 5.14
N GLU A 220 -3.09 -5.28 5.99
CA GLU A 220 -2.67 -5.34 7.40
C GLU A 220 -1.22 -5.82 7.63
N ARG A 221 -0.54 -6.22 6.55
CA ARG A 221 0.88 -6.60 6.53
C ARG A 221 1.79 -5.48 6.02
N GLN A 222 1.24 -4.29 5.79
CA GLN A 222 2.01 -3.14 5.30
C GLN A 222 1.76 -1.88 6.13
N LEU A 223 2.67 -0.92 6.01
CA LEU A 223 2.60 0.40 6.63
C LEU A 223 1.44 1.24 6.10
N GLY A 224 1.02 2.20 6.90
CA GLY A 224 -0.17 3.00 6.67
C GLY A 224 -0.23 3.79 5.35
N TYR A 225 0.92 4.17 4.77
CA TYR A 225 0.96 4.90 3.50
C TYR A 225 0.54 4.05 2.29
N LYS A 226 0.57 2.72 2.43
CA LYS A 226 0.12 1.75 1.41
C LYS A 226 -1.40 1.53 1.42
N MET A 227 -2.09 2.02 2.44
CA MET A 227 -3.52 1.80 2.66
C MET A 227 -4.35 2.96 2.10
N SER A 228 -4.43 3.06 0.76
CA SER A 228 -5.08 4.15 0.03
C SER A 228 -6.50 4.47 0.52
N LYS A 229 -6.84 5.76 0.58
CA LYS A 229 -8.15 6.28 0.97
C LYS A 229 -8.90 6.76 -0.27
N TYR A 230 -10.22 6.95 -0.15
CA TYR A 230 -11.04 7.55 -1.21
C TYR A 230 -10.91 6.82 -2.56
N VAL A 231 -10.94 5.48 -2.53
CA VAL A 231 -10.67 4.64 -3.71
C VAL A 231 -11.71 4.92 -4.79
N LYS A 232 -11.24 5.41 -5.93
CA LYS A 232 -12.03 5.69 -7.13
C LYS A 232 -12.08 4.48 -8.06
N SER A 233 -10.92 3.90 -8.38
CA SER A 233 -10.84 2.72 -9.23
C SER A 233 -9.66 1.83 -8.88
N ILE A 234 -9.73 0.60 -9.37
CA ILE A 234 -8.70 -0.42 -9.28
C ILE A 234 -8.23 -0.80 -10.68
N GLU A 235 -6.93 -0.74 -10.90
CA GLU A 235 -6.29 -1.14 -12.15
C GLU A 235 -5.29 -2.26 -11.92
N LEU A 236 -5.44 -3.37 -12.65
CA LEU A 236 -4.45 -4.45 -12.64
C LEU A 236 -3.40 -4.20 -13.72
N VAL A 237 -2.13 -4.22 -13.33
CA VAL A 237 -1.01 -3.90 -14.24
C VAL A 237 0.13 -4.90 -14.11
N SER A 238 0.96 -4.98 -15.13
CA SER A 238 2.19 -5.79 -15.15
C SER A 238 3.41 -5.02 -14.62
N SER A 239 3.38 -3.70 -14.68
CA SER A 239 4.46 -2.80 -14.28
C SER A 239 3.96 -1.38 -14.06
N PHE A 240 4.68 -0.58 -13.27
CA PHE A 240 4.32 0.82 -12.97
C PHE A 240 4.81 1.84 -13.99
N ALA A 241 5.72 1.47 -14.91
CA ALA A 241 6.47 2.40 -15.76
C ALA A 241 5.62 3.40 -16.58
N ALA A 242 4.33 3.11 -16.81
CA ALA A 242 3.41 3.97 -17.54
C ALA A 242 2.41 4.73 -16.65
N ILE A 243 2.59 4.71 -15.32
CA ILE A 243 1.65 5.24 -14.34
C ILE A 243 2.35 6.33 -13.53
N GLN A 244 1.91 7.58 -13.71
CA GLN A 244 2.43 8.77 -13.02
C GLN A 244 3.98 8.78 -12.93
N GLY A 245 4.56 8.88 -11.73
CA GLY A 245 6.01 8.89 -11.54
C GLY A 245 6.71 7.53 -11.75
N GLY A 246 5.95 6.48 -12.04
CA GLY A 246 6.48 5.19 -12.49
C GLY A 246 6.98 4.29 -11.37
N ARG A 247 6.82 4.67 -10.10
CA ARG A 247 7.38 3.93 -8.95
C ARG A 247 6.34 3.19 -8.11
N GLY A 248 5.08 3.21 -8.53
CA GLY A 248 4.01 2.38 -7.96
C GLY A 248 3.20 3.05 -6.86
N GLY A 249 3.31 4.36 -6.68
CA GLY A 249 2.45 5.14 -5.80
C GLY A 249 3.04 6.52 -5.55
N TYR A 250 2.21 7.44 -5.06
CA TYR A 250 2.64 8.81 -4.83
C TYR A 250 3.82 8.89 -3.85
N TRP A 251 3.77 8.16 -2.75
CA TRP A 251 4.84 8.20 -1.74
C TRP A 251 6.14 7.58 -2.27
N GLU A 252 6.03 6.54 -3.08
CA GLU A 252 7.15 5.90 -3.77
C GLU A 252 7.78 6.84 -4.80
N ASP A 253 6.97 7.62 -5.49
CA ASP A 253 7.43 8.71 -6.37
C ASP A 253 8.24 9.74 -5.56
N GLN A 254 7.87 9.99 -4.30
CA GLN A 254 8.61 10.82 -3.34
C GLN A 254 9.78 10.12 -2.64
N GLY A 255 10.10 8.87 -2.99
CA GLY A 255 11.28 8.16 -2.46
C GLY A 255 11.02 7.21 -1.29
N TYR A 256 9.76 6.91 -0.96
CA TYR A 256 9.43 5.85 -0.02
C TYR A 256 9.70 4.47 -0.64
N ASP A 257 9.92 3.46 0.20
CA ASP A 257 10.02 2.08 -0.25
C ASP A 257 8.69 1.63 -0.87
N TRP A 258 8.75 0.87 -1.96
CA TRP A 258 7.52 0.37 -2.57
C TRP A 258 6.88 -0.75 -1.75
N TYR A 259 7.68 -1.66 -1.18
CA TYR A 259 7.17 -2.69 -0.29
C TYR A 259 7.28 -2.27 1.17
N GLY A 260 6.20 -1.73 1.73
CA GLY A 260 6.14 -1.26 3.11
C GLY A 260 5.80 -2.36 4.12
N GLY A 261 6.32 -3.59 3.98
CA GLY A 261 5.95 -4.75 4.79
C GLY A 261 6.34 -4.65 6.27
N ILE A 262 5.51 -5.16 7.18
CA ILE A 262 5.73 -5.16 8.66
C ILE A 262 5.49 -6.51 9.34
#